data_AF-A0A7W1JV50-F1
#
_entry.id   AF-A0A7W1JV50-F1
#
_cell.length_a   1.000
_cell.length_b   1.000
_cell.length_c   1.000
_cell.angle_alpha   90.00
_cell.angle_beta   90.00
_cell.angle_gamma   90.00
#
_symmetry.space_group_name_H-M   'P 1'
#
loop_
_entity.id
_entity.type
_entity.pdbx_description
1 polymer ?
#
loop_
_entity_poly.entity_id
_entity_poly.type
_entity_poly.pdbx_seq_one_letter_code
_entity_poly.pdbx_strand_id
1 'polypeptide(L)'
;MSETDVSAARARKRSGFVRRRDVWMAALLVVGVTAAGVLALAAFRWARPGTLPHVWVGGMPVGSLEEGEFRTAIEDIAARRERSTVVVRRPATAAAGSASLVVSAAEVGYRVDVEATMELVLDRGRQPNPIA
;
A
#
# COMPACT_ATOMS: atom_id res chain seq x y z
N MET A 1 -67.60 34.49 -5.96
CA MET A 1 -66.25 33.94 -6.24
C MET A 1 -65.25 34.95 -5.72
N SER A 2 -64.51 34.55 -4.68
CA SER A 2 -63.71 35.45 -3.82
C SER A 2 -62.35 35.77 -4.45
N GLU A 3 -61.90 37.02 -4.35
CA GLU A 3 -60.59 37.51 -4.81
C GLU A 3 -59.38 36.77 -4.21
N THR A 4 -59.60 35.99 -3.15
CA THR A 4 -58.57 35.18 -2.51
C THR A 4 -58.06 34.00 -3.35
N ASP A 5 -58.84 33.50 -4.32
CA ASP A 5 -58.41 32.39 -5.19
C ASP A 5 -57.43 32.81 -6.30
N VAL A 6 -57.50 34.07 -6.74
CA VAL A 6 -56.63 34.59 -7.82
C VAL A 6 -55.20 34.84 -7.31
N SER A 7 -55.05 35.11 -6.02
CA SER A 7 -53.74 35.32 -5.38
C SER A 7 -52.97 34.00 -5.21
N ALA A 8 -53.65 32.91 -4.86
CA ALA A 8 -53.03 31.59 -4.73
C ALA A 8 -52.57 30.99 -6.08
N ALA A 9 -53.24 31.34 -7.18
CA ALA A 9 -52.88 30.87 -8.51
C ALA A 9 -51.63 31.54 -9.10
N ARG A 10 -51.30 32.78 -8.68
CA ARG A 10 -50.09 33.49 -9.16
C ARG A 10 -48.80 33.07 -8.45
N ALA A 11 -48.89 32.45 -7.27
CA ALA A 11 -47.71 32.03 -6.52
C ALA A 11 -47.08 30.71 -7.03
N ARG A 12 -47.80 29.89 -7.82
CA ARG A 12 -47.34 28.55 -8.23
C ARG A 12 -46.50 28.51 -9.50
N LYS A 13 -46.30 29.63 -10.21
CA LYS A 13 -45.68 29.63 -11.55
C LYS A 13 -44.33 30.36 -11.59
N ARG A 14 -43.49 30.13 -10.59
CA ARG A 14 -42.08 30.60 -10.56
C ARG A 14 -41.04 29.47 -10.45
N SER A 15 -41.44 28.21 -10.62
CA SER A 15 -40.51 27.09 -10.73
C SER A 15 -40.53 26.55 -12.15
N GLY A 16 -39.63 27.01 -13.00
CA GLY A 16 -39.52 26.39 -14.32
C GLY A 16 -38.86 27.24 -15.35
N PHE A 17 -37.63 27.67 -15.10
CA PHE A 17 -36.64 27.89 -16.15
C PHE A 17 -35.29 27.96 -15.47
N VAL A 18 -34.80 26.81 -14.98
CA VAL A 18 -33.36 26.66 -14.80
C VAL A 18 -32.80 26.87 -16.20
N ARG A 19 -32.16 28.02 -16.46
CA ARG A 19 -31.67 28.31 -17.80
C ARG A 19 -30.74 27.15 -18.15
N ARG A 20 -30.79 26.63 -19.38
CA ARG A 20 -29.85 25.58 -19.84
C ARG A 20 -28.41 25.89 -19.41
N ARG A 21 -28.03 27.18 -19.39
CA ARG A 21 -26.74 27.68 -18.87
C ARG A 21 -26.46 27.27 -17.42
N ASP A 22 -27.43 27.34 -16.51
CA ASP A 22 -27.26 26.97 -15.10
C ASP A 22 -27.06 25.46 -14.95
N VAL A 23 -27.77 24.65 -15.75
CA VAL A 23 -27.57 23.18 -15.79
C VAL A 23 -26.18 22.83 -16.34
N TRP A 24 -25.72 23.51 -17.40
CA TRP A 24 -24.38 23.32 -17.95
C TRP A 24 -23.29 23.77 -16.98
N MET A 25 -23.47 24.89 -16.27
CA MET A 25 -22.53 25.31 -15.24
C MET A 25 -22.49 24.33 -14.08
N ALA A 26 -23.64 23.83 -13.62
CA ALA A 26 -23.69 22.80 -12.58
C ALA A 26 -22.97 21.52 -13.03
N ALA A 27 -23.21 21.06 -14.26
CA ALA A 27 -22.53 19.89 -14.82
C ALA A 27 -21.00 20.09 -14.91
N LEU A 28 -20.55 21.25 -15.39
CA LEU A 28 -19.12 21.58 -15.46
C LEU A 28 -18.49 21.63 -14.06
N LEU A 29 -19.21 22.14 -13.06
CA LEU A 29 -18.72 22.21 -11.69
C LEU A 29 -18.58 20.82 -11.07
N VAL A 30 -19.58 19.94 -11.28
CA VAL A 30 -19.50 18.54 -10.84
C VAL A 30 -18.35 17.80 -11.52
N VAL A 31 -18.20 17.96 -12.85
CA VAL A 31 -17.08 17.35 -13.59
C VAL A 31 -15.75 17.89 -13.10
N GLY A 32 -15.64 19.20 -12.87
CA GLY A 32 -14.43 19.84 -12.37
C GLY A 32 -14.04 19.33 -10.98
N VAL A 33 -14.99 19.24 -10.04
CA VAL A 33 -14.75 18.70 -8.69
C VAL A 33 -14.36 17.23 -8.75
N THR A 34 -15.02 16.45 -9.60
CA THR A 34 -14.71 15.02 -9.76
C THR A 34 -13.32 14.83 -10.34
N ALA A 35 -12.97 15.58 -11.39
CA ALA A 35 -11.64 15.55 -12.00
C ALA A 35 -10.56 15.98 -11.01
N ALA A 36 -10.80 17.05 -10.24
CA ALA A 36 -9.90 17.49 -9.18
C ALA A 36 -9.72 16.41 -8.10
N GLY A 37 -10.80 15.73 -7.70
CA GLY A 37 -10.75 14.61 -6.76
C GLY A 37 -9.94 13.43 -7.30
N VAL A 38 -10.15 13.04 -8.56
CA VAL A 38 -9.37 11.97 -9.22
C VAL A 38 -7.89 12.35 -9.31
N LEU A 39 -7.58 13.58 -9.71
CA LEU A 39 -6.20 14.07 -9.78
C LEU A 39 -5.55 14.12 -8.40
N ALA A 40 -6.28 14.55 -7.37
CA ALA A 40 -5.80 14.55 -5.99
C ALA A 40 -5.51 13.13 -5.50
N LEU A 41 -6.40 12.17 -5.78
CA LEU A 41 -6.18 10.76 -5.44
C LEU A 41 -5.01 10.15 -6.21
N ALA A 42 -4.86 10.47 -7.50
CA ALA A 42 -3.73 10.02 -8.30
C ALA A 42 -2.41 10.61 -7.79
N ALA A 43 -2.39 11.91 -7.45
CA ALA A 43 -1.25 12.57 -6.86
C ALA A 43 -0.92 11.97 -5.48
N PHE A 44 -1.92 11.68 -4.64
CA PHE A 44 -1.71 11.04 -3.33
C PHE A 44 -1.26 9.59 -3.46
N ARG A 45 -1.72 8.89 -4.50
CA ARG A 45 -1.30 7.53 -4.86
C ARG A 45 0.16 7.51 -5.31
N TRP A 46 0.59 8.50 -6.08
CA TRP A 46 1.98 8.68 -6.49
C TRP A 46 2.87 9.21 -5.36
N ALA A 47 2.34 10.07 -4.50
CA ALA A 47 3.05 10.63 -3.35
C ALA A 47 3.11 9.68 -2.15
N ARG A 48 2.46 8.51 -2.20
CA ARG A 48 2.71 7.41 -1.27
C ARG A 48 3.84 6.54 -1.84
N PRO A 49 5.10 6.76 -1.43
CA PRO A 49 6.17 5.82 -1.73
C PRO A 49 5.80 4.42 -1.20
N GLY A 50 6.35 3.41 -1.85
CA GLY A 50 6.14 2.00 -1.50
C GLY A 50 6.45 1.70 -0.03
N THR A 51 5.85 0.60 0.44
CA THR A 51 5.89 0.05 1.82
C THR A 51 5.54 1.04 2.95
N LEU A 52 4.70 0.64 3.92
CA LEU A 52 4.40 1.52 5.06
C LEU A 52 5.69 1.94 5.80
N PRO A 53 5.75 3.16 6.36
CA PRO A 53 6.85 3.59 7.20
C PRO A 53 7.00 2.65 8.40
N HIS A 54 8.23 2.53 8.91
CA HIS A 54 8.60 1.68 10.05
C HIS A 54 8.62 0.16 9.82
N VAL A 55 8.72 -0.32 8.57
CA VAL A 55 8.97 -1.75 8.31
C VAL A 55 10.47 -2.06 8.33
N TRP A 56 10.85 -3.14 9.03
CA TRP A 56 12.22 -3.61 9.16
C TRP A 56 12.32 -5.07 8.70
N VAL A 57 13.36 -5.37 7.91
CA VAL A 57 13.67 -6.73 7.46
C VAL A 57 15.13 -7.02 7.77
N GLY A 58 15.39 -8.08 8.52
CA GLY A 58 16.77 -8.51 8.81
C GLY A 58 17.65 -7.46 9.51
N GLY A 59 17.06 -6.47 10.18
CA GLY A 59 17.77 -5.35 10.83
C GLY A 59 17.96 -4.10 9.96
N MET A 60 17.46 -4.10 8.73
CA MET A 60 17.50 -2.96 7.82
C MET A 60 16.11 -2.31 7.71
N PRO A 61 15.99 -0.97 7.81
CA PRO A 61 14.73 -0.28 7.54
C PRO A 61 14.43 -0.35 6.04
N VAL A 62 13.27 -0.91 5.69
CA VAL A 62 12.80 -1.04 4.31
C VAL A 62 11.47 -0.32 4.05
N GLY A 63 10.92 0.32 5.08
CA GLY A 63 9.73 1.15 4.98
C GLY A 63 10.00 2.45 4.21
N SER A 64 9.02 2.91 3.44
CA SER A 64 9.08 4.13 2.62
C SER A 64 10.06 4.07 1.43
N LEU A 65 10.62 2.90 1.11
CA LEU A 65 11.47 2.72 -0.06
C LEU A 65 10.62 2.61 -1.33
N GLU A 66 11.11 3.19 -2.42
CA GLU A 66 10.51 2.96 -3.73
C GLU A 66 10.69 1.48 -4.15
N GLU A 67 9.82 0.95 -5.01
CA GLU A 67 9.81 -0.48 -5.34
C GLU A 67 11.17 -1.02 -5.81
N GLY A 68 11.90 -0.25 -6.63
CA GLY A 68 13.24 -0.62 -7.09
C GLY A 68 14.29 -0.61 -5.97
N GLU A 69 14.25 0.38 -5.09
CA GLU A 69 15.12 0.47 -3.91
C GLU A 69 14.79 -0.63 -2.89
N PHE A 70 13.49 -0.95 -2.74
CA PHE A 70 13.01 -2.00 -1.88
C PHE A 70 13.49 -3.38 -2.35
N ARG A 71 13.37 -3.69 -3.64
CA ARG A 71 13.92 -4.93 -4.22
C ARG A 71 15.42 -5.02 -3.97
N THR A 72 16.17 -3.96 -4.27
CA THR A 72 17.62 -3.89 -4.07
C THR A 72 18.00 -4.13 -2.60
N ALA A 73 17.24 -3.55 -1.66
CA ALA A 73 17.46 -3.76 -0.23
C ALA A 73 17.22 -5.22 0.20
N ILE A 74 16.15 -5.87 -0.30
CA ILE A 74 15.88 -7.28 -0.02
C ILE A 74 16.95 -8.19 -0.64
N GLU A 75 17.44 -7.88 -1.84
CA GLU A 75 18.55 -8.59 -2.48
C GLU A 75 19.86 -8.48 -1.67
N ASP A 76 20.19 -7.29 -1.13
CA ASP A 76 21.36 -7.15 -0.25
C ASP A 76 21.20 -7.95 1.05
N ILE A 77 20.00 -7.97 1.63
CA ILE A 77 19.69 -8.81 2.80
C ILE A 77 19.86 -10.29 2.45
N ALA A 78 19.35 -10.73 1.29
CA ALA A 78 19.50 -12.10 0.81
C ALA A 78 20.98 -12.48 0.69
N ALA A 79 21.78 -11.64 0.02
CA ALA A 79 23.21 -11.87 -0.17
C ALA A 79 23.99 -11.88 1.16
N ARG A 80 23.61 -11.07 2.15
CA ARG A 80 24.20 -11.10 3.50
C ARG A 80 23.83 -12.37 4.26
N ARG A 81 22.59 -12.84 4.11
CA ARG A 81 22.10 -14.05 4.78
C ARG A 81 22.70 -15.32 4.18
N GLU A 82 22.89 -15.38 2.87
CA GLU A 82 23.56 -16.52 2.22
C GLU A 82 25.01 -16.68 2.68
N ARG A 83 25.71 -15.55 2.91
CA ARG A 83 27.07 -15.53 3.48
C ARG A 83 27.13 -15.77 4.98
N SER A 84 25.98 -15.84 5.66
CA SER A 84 25.95 -16.05 7.11
C SER A 84 26.40 -17.47 7.43
N THR A 85 27.20 -17.59 8.49
CA THR A 85 27.78 -18.87 8.91
C THR A 85 26.80 -19.63 9.79
N VAL A 86 26.59 -20.90 9.48
CA VAL A 86 25.81 -21.86 10.26
C VAL A 86 26.76 -22.82 10.94
N VAL A 87 26.65 -22.91 12.26
CA VAL A 87 27.45 -23.84 13.07
C VAL A 87 26.58 -25.04 13.44
N VAL A 88 26.86 -26.19 12.83
CA VAL A 88 26.20 -27.45 13.16
C VAL A 88 27.04 -28.15 14.22
N ARG A 89 26.47 -28.30 15.42
CA ARG A 89 27.11 -29.01 16.53
C ARG A 89 26.49 -30.39 16.69
N ARG A 90 27.32 -31.42 16.59
CA ARG A 90 26.97 -32.79 16.96
C ARG A 90 27.44 -33.04 18.39
N PRO A 91 26.53 -33.25 19.35
CA PRO A 91 26.92 -33.62 20.71
C PRO A 91 27.60 -34.99 20.72
N ALA A 92 28.47 -35.21 21.70
CA ALA A 92 29.12 -36.51 21.90
C ALA A 92 28.07 -37.58 22.25
N THR A 93 28.28 -38.80 21.77
CA THR A 93 27.48 -39.98 22.09
C THR A 93 28.41 -41.09 22.57
N ALA A 94 27.86 -42.16 23.16
CA ALA A 94 28.67 -43.31 23.61
C ALA A 94 29.51 -43.96 22.50
N ALA A 95 29.12 -43.78 21.22
CA ALA A 95 29.79 -44.37 20.06
C ALA A 95 30.65 -43.37 19.26
N ALA A 96 30.59 -42.06 19.53
CA ALA A 96 31.32 -41.05 18.78
C ALA A 96 31.54 -39.76 19.58
N GLY A 97 32.73 -39.16 19.46
CA GLY A 97 33.07 -37.87 20.07
C GLY A 97 32.23 -36.70 19.53
N SER A 98 32.32 -35.54 20.20
CA SER A 98 31.68 -34.32 19.72
C SER A 98 32.33 -33.84 18.43
N ALA A 99 31.51 -33.26 17.54
CA ALA A 99 31.99 -32.66 16.31
C ALA A 99 31.28 -31.33 16.06
N SER A 100 32.00 -30.38 15.47
CA SER A 100 31.41 -29.12 14.99
C SER A 100 31.77 -28.92 13.53
N LEU A 101 30.77 -28.59 12.73
CA LEU A 101 30.94 -28.21 11.33
C LEU A 101 30.50 -26.76 11.18
N VAL A 102 31.33 -25.97 10.51
CA VAL A 102 31.05 -24.58 10.17
C VAL A 102 30.82 -24.55 8.66
N VAL A 103 29.60 -24.22 8.25
CA VAL A 103 29.18 -24.17 6.84
C VAL A 103 28.48 -22.85 6.58
N SER A 104 28.48 -22.37 5.34
CA SER A 104 27.67 -21.20 4.99
C SER A 104 26.18 -21.58 4.90
N ALA A 105 25.29 -20.60 5.06
CA ALA A 105 23.87 -20.80 4.85
C ALA A 105 23.57 -21.29 3.41
N ALA A 106 24.30 -20.76 2.43
CA ALA A 106 24.21 -21.21 1.03
C ALA A 106 24.58 -22.70 0.86
N GLU A 107 25.62 -23.18 1.54
CA GLU A 107 26.05 -24.60 1.49
C GLU A 107 25.00 -25.56 2.05
N VAL A 108 24.19 -25.11 3.01
CA VAL A 108 23.07 -25.91 3.56
C VAL A 108 21.77 -25.73 2.77
N GLY A 109 21.82 -25.06 1.61
CA GLY A 109 20.68 -24.86 0.72
C GLY A 109 19.72 -23.75 1.17
N TYR A 110 20.07 -22.96 2.17
CA TYR A 110 19.26 -21.82 2.58
C TYR A 110 19.38 -20.69 1.53
N ARG A 111 18.23 -20.24 1.03
CA ARG A 111 18.10 -19.08 0.15
C ARG A 111 16.93 -18.22 0.61
N VAL A 112 17.08 -16.91 0.46
CA VAL A 112 15.99 -15.96 0.68
C VAL A 112 15.26 -15.79 -0.64
N ASP A 113 13.96 -16.10 -0.66
CA ASP A 113 13.10 -15.77 -1.79
C ASP A 113 12.77 -14.28 -1.73
N VAL A 114 13.36 -13.51 -2.64
CA VAL A 114 13.24 -12.05 -2.69
C VAL A 114 11.79 -11.64 -2.94
N GLU A 115 11.14 -12.24 -3.93
CA GLU A 115 9.78 -11.87 -4.33
C GLU A 115 8.76 -12.26 -3.25
N ALA A 116 8.87 -13.46 -2.69
CA ALA A 116 8.00 -13.86 -1.57
C ALA A 116 8.23 -12.99 -0.33
N THR A 117 9.47 -12.57 -0.06
CA THR A 117 9.77 -11.66 1.05
C THR A 117 9.18 -10.27 0.81
N MET A 118 9.27 -9.75 -0.42
CA MET A 118 8.67 -8.48 -0.80
C MET A 118 7.16 -8.49 -0.66
N GLU A 119 6.50 -9.53 -1.15
CA GLU A 119 5.04 -9.71 -1.04
C GLU A 119 4.60 -9.72 0.43
N LEU A 120 5.30 -10.47 1.28
CA LEU A 120 4.98 -10.60 2.70
C LEU A 120 5.20 -9.29 3.47
N VAL A 121 6.20 -8.50 3.07
CA VAL A 121 6.45 -7.14 3.62
C VAL A 121 5.36 -6.17 3.18
N LEU A 122 4.94 -6.22 1.92
CA LEU A 122 3.86 -5.38 1.41
C LEU A 122 2.52 -5.73 2.05
N ASP A 123 2.27 -7.01 2.31
CA ASP A 123 1.06 -7.48 2.97
C ASP A 123 1.03 -7.07 4.45
N ARG A 124 2.12 -7.26 5.21
CA ARG A 124 2.23 -6.73 6.59
C ARG A 124 2.21 -5.21 6.65
N GLY A 125 2.79 -4.57 5.64
CA GLY A 125 2.73 -3.14 5.41
C GLY A 125 1.35 -2.68 4.94
N ARG A 126 0.31 -3.52 4.92
CA ARG A 126 -1.08 -3.10 4.87
C ARG A 126 -1.67 -3.50 6.21
N GLN A 127 -1.74 -2.57 7.16
CA GLN A 127 -2.55 -2.82 8.35
C GLN A 127 -3.94 -3.26 7.88
N PRO A 128 -4.51 -4.36 8.41
CA PRO A 128 -5.85 -4.77 8.05
C PRO A 128 -6.76 -3.59 8.34
N ASN A 129 -7.43 -3.11 7.30
CA ASN A 129 -8.35 -1.99 7.41
C ASN A 129 -9.42 -2.41 8.44
N PRO A 130 -9.60 -1.70 9.57
CA PRO A 130 -10.56 -2.09 10.61
C PRO A 130 -12.03 -1.98 10.16
N ILE A 131 -12.25 -1.69 8.87
CA ILE A 131 -13.54 -1.46 8.23
C ILE A 131 -13.74 -2.39 7.01
N ALA A 132 -12.81 -3.32 6.74
CA ALA A 132 -12.93 -4.33 5.68
C ALA A 132 -13.57 -5.63 6.19
#